data_AF-A0A4Q4B6S8-F1
#
_entry.id   AF-A0A4Q4B6S8-F1
#
_cell.length_a   1.000
_cell.length_b   1.000
_cell.length_c   1.000
_cell.angle_alpha   90.00
_cell.angle_beta   90.00
_cell.angle_gamma   90.00
#
_symmetry.space_group_name_H-M   'P 1'
#
loop_
_entity.id
_entity.type
_entity.pdbx_description
1 polymer ?
#
loop_
_entity_poly.entity_id
_entity_poly.type
_entity_poly.pdbx_seq_one_letter_code
_entity_poly.pdbx_strand_id
1 'polypeptide(L)'
;MKKLSFLFSLFILLSAFTCENEPLDSEIDTSNSGNLNCEAATQEVATAALAFVSVTDDNYTQLCSAYKTALENLLAACGDPDGSIQSSIDALGDCSDPNGFDDCEALANATNLAEVNFNNATDDNYADYCNAYKLALENQIAECGDNDGSLQAIVDDLGECVVNVENPDQELSLFAGTAPIDFEDISVAVENGMVKVTGVDTSPGSVYSIYFEVPVDTTGEGLINDTFELTLTSVFYPSELGPPFDFVSNITVNEAGNLVGSFGGVVTNADGGDLSITSGVINITY
;
A
#
# COMPACT_ATOMS: atom_id res chain seq x y z
N MET A 1 -49.59 0.69 56.36
CA MET A 1 -49.97 2.12 56.47
C MET A 1 -49.30 2.89 55.33
N LYS A 2 -50.06 3.76 54.63
CA LYS A 2 -49.67 4.91 53.78
C LYS A 2 -48.68 4.64 52.62
N LYS A 3 -49.11 4.63 51.34
CA LYS A 3 -49.59 5.73 50.44
C LYS A 3 -48.45 6.55 49.81
N LEU A 4 -48.57 6.70 48.48
CA LEU A 4 -48.19 7.86 47.63
C LEU A 4 -46.69 8.19 47.57
N SER A 5 -46.10 8.73 46.50
CA SER A 5 -46.46 9.14 45.14
C SER A 5 -45.26 9.94 44.64
N PHE A 6 -45.24 10.20 43.32
CA PHE A 6 -44.64 11.38 42.70
C PHE A 6 -43.09 11.44 42.68
N LEU A 7 -42.42 12.04 41.71
CA LEU A 7 -42.64 12.38 40.30
C LEU A 7 -41.38 13.18 39.94
N PHE A 8 -40.94 13.05 38.69
CA PHE A 8 -40.29 14.09 37.92
C PHE A 8 -38.82 14.49 38.19
N SER A 9 -38.12 14.55 37.07
CA SER A 9 -37.15 15.60 36.70
C SER A 9 -35.67 15.35 36.95
N LEU A 10 -35.02 15.01 35.84
CA LEU A 10 -33.91 15.76 35.26
C LEU A 10 -32.55 15.70 36.00
N PHE A 11 -31.69 14.81 35.52
CA PHE A 11 -30.30 15.20 35.23
C PHE A 11 -29.85 14.52 33.94
N ILE A 12 -29.51 15.39 32.98
CA ILE A 12 -28.98 15.11 31.66
C ILE A 12 -27.47 14.86 31.80
N LEU A 13 -26.90 14.17 30.79
CA LEU A 13 -25.48 14.13 30.38
C LEU A 13 -24.69 12.95 30.93
N LEU A 14 -24.53 11.91 30.12
CA LEU A 14 -23.25 11.64 29.43
C LEU A 14 -23.50 10.71 28.23
N SER A 15 -22.94 11.15 27.13
CA SER A 15 -23.08 10.70 25.74
C SER A 15 -22.73 9.23 25.53
N ALA A 16 -23.70 8.49 24.99
CA ALA A 16 -23.46 7.25 24.26
C ALA A 16 -22.94 7.61 22.86
N PHE A 17 -21.69 7.23 22.55
CA PHE A 17 -21.29 6.98 21.18
C PHE A 17 -21.87 5.61 20.81
N THR A 18 -23.06 5.61 20.23
CA THR A 18 -23.54 4.49 19.44
C THR A 18 -23.28 4.85 17.99
N CYS A 19 -22.25 4.23 17.38
CA CYS A 19 -22.17 4.11 15.94
C CYS A 19 -23.40 3.30 15.50
N GLU A 20 -24.45 4.00 15.08
CA GLU A 20 -25.52 3.40 14.28
C GLU A 20 -24.87 3.02 12.95
N ASN A 21 -24.70 1.71 12.74
CA ASN A 21 -24.36 1.12 11.46
C ASN A 21 -25.62 1.24 10.58
N GLU A 22 -25.73 2.33 9.83
CA GLU A 22 -26.82 2.56 8.89
C GLU A 22 -26.58 1.70 7.63
N PRO A 23 -27.59 0.97 7.14
CA PRO A 23 -27.43 0.09 5.99
C PRO A 23 -27.22 0.90 4.71
N LEU A 24 -26.30 0.38 3.90
CA LEU A 24 -25.89 0.86 2.59
C LEU A 24 -27.07 0.83 1.60
N ASP A 25 -27.86 1.91 1.53
CA ASP A 25 -28.83 2.08 0.45
C ASP A 25 -28.08 2.49 -0.83
N SER A 26 -27.81 1.48 -1.66
CA SER A 26 -27.39 1.64 -3.03
C SER A 26 -28.55 2.19 -3.87
N GLU A 27 -28.75 3.51 -3.83
CA GLU A 27 -29.50 4.24 -4.84
C GLU A 27 -28.52 5.17 -5.57
N ILE A 28 -27.98 4.67 -6.68
CA ILE A 28 -27.24 5.47 -7.66
C ILE A 28 -28.26 6.43 -8.30
N ASP A 29 -28.37 7.63 -7.76
CA ASP A 29 -29.00 8.76 -8.43
C ASP A 29 -27.96 9.49 -9.29
N THR A 30 -28.15 9.43 -10.60
CA THR A 30 -27.29 9.99 -11.64
C THR A 30 -27.53 11.49 -11.87
N SER A 31 -27.91 12.24 -10.83
CA SER A 31 -28.21 13.68 -10.99
C SER A 31 -28.10 14.53 -9.72
N ASN A 32 -26.98 14.47 -8.97
CA ASN A 32 -26.72 15.53 -8.01
C ASN A 32 -25.22 15.71 -7.70
N SER A 33 -24.66 16.81 -8.22
CA SER A 33 -23.32 17.33 -7.89
C SER A 33 -23.31 17.89 -6.47
N GLY A 34 -23.41 17.01 -5.47
CA GLY A 34 -23.60 17.43 -4.09
C GLY A 34 -23.08 16.39 -3.10
N ASN A 35 -21.84 16.62 -2.68
CA ASN A 35 -21.16 16.00 -1.52
C ASN A 35 -20.41 14.68 -1.79
N LEU A 36 -19.51 14.68 -2.77
CA LEU A 36 -18.35 13.79 -2.73
C LEU A 36 -17.50 14.18 -1.52
N ASN A 37 -17.09 13.21 -0.71
CA ASN A 37 -16.04 13.45 0.29
C ASN A 37 -14.69 13.58 -0.42
N CYS A 38 -13.70 14.16 0.28
CA CYS A 38 -12.40 14.44 -0.33
C CYS A 38 -11.75 13.18 -0.93
N GLU A 39 -11.84 12.05 -0.22
CA GLU A 39 -11.30 10.75 -0.67
C GLU A 39 -11.95 10.26 -1.97
N ALA A 40 -13.28 10.30 -2.08
CA ALA A 40 -13.98 9.89 -3.29
C ALA A 40 -13.70 10.84 -4.47
N ALA A 41 -13.56 12.15 -4.20
CA ALA A 41 -13.19 13.13 -5.22
C ALA A 41 -11.76 12.90 -5.73
N THR A 42 -10.82 12.53 -4.85
CA THR A 42 -9.46 12.13 -5.23
C THR A 42 -9.47 10.90 -6.14
N GLN A 43 -10.27 9.88 -5.79
CA GLN A 43 -10.41 8.68 -6.63
C GLN A 43 -11.03 8.99 -8.01
N GLU A 44 -12.01 9.90 -8.05
CA GLU A 44 -12.62 10.37 -9.30
C GLU A 44 -11.59 11.05 -10.19
N VAL A 45 -10.76 11.95 -9.63
CA VAL A 45 -9.67 12.61 -10.34
C VAL A 45 -8.66 11.62 -10.88
N ALA A 46 -8.21 10.64 -10.07
CA ALA A 46 -7.27 9.62 -10.52
C ALA A 46 -7.82 8.81 -11.71
N THR A 47 -9.09 8.43 -11.64
CA THR A 47 -9.78 7.68 -12.71
C THR A 47 -9.90 8.51 -13.99
N ALA A 48 -10.31 9.78 -13.85
CA ALA A 48 -10.48 10.67 -14.99
C ALA A 48 -9.14 11.07 -15.63
N ALA A 49 -8.10 11.27 -14.82
CA ALA A 49 -6.73 11.49 -15.29
C ALA A 49 -6.24 10.30 -16.12
N LEU A 50 -6.40 9.08 -15.62
CA LEU A 50 -6.00 7.87 -16.35
C LEU A 50 -6.75 7.72 -17.67
N ALA A 51 -8.04 8.01 -17.69
CA ALA A 51 -8.82 8.01 -18.91
C ALA A 51 -8.32 9.07 -19.90
N PHE A 52 -7.98 10.26 -19.41
CA PHE A 52 -7.43 11.35 -20.22
C PHE A 52 -6.04 11.04 -20.80
N VAL A 53 -5.23 10.18 -20.17
CA VAL A 53 -3.96 9.70 -20.75
C VAL A 53 -4.17 8.92 -22.05
N SER A 54 -5.32 8.28 -22.24
CA SER A 54 -5.65 7.54 -23.47
C SER A 54 -6.37 8.40 -24.52
N VAL A 55 -6.17 9.72 -24.47
CA VAL A 55 -6.86 10.67 -25.34
C VAL A 55 -6.38 10.56 -26.78
N THR A 56 -7.33 10.81 -27.68
CA THR A 56 -7.17 10.92 -29.13
C THR A 56 -7.98 12.15 -29.56
N ASP A 57 -7.73 12.67 -30.76
CA ASP A 57 -8.51 13.79 -31.31
C ASP A 57 -10.03 13.52 -31.27
N ASP A 58 -10.44 12.26 -31.43
CA ASP A 58 -11.85 11.85 -31.46
C ASP A 58 -12.56 11.88 -30.11
N ASN A 59 -11.83 11.80 -28.99
CA ASN A 59 -12.39 11.75 -27.63
C ASN A 59 -11.86 12.86 -26.70
N TYR A 60 -11.02 13.77 -27.21
CA TYR A 60 -10.40 14.85 -26.45
C TYR A 60 -11.37 15.65 -25.61
N THR A 61 -12.37 16.28 -26.24
CA THR A 61 -13.30 17.16 -25.52
C THR A 61 -14.04 16.41 -24.41
N GLN A 62 -14.38 15.13 -24.63
CA GLN A 62 -15.07 14.33 -23.64
C GLN A 62 -14.18 14.03 -22.43
N LEU A 63 -12.97 13.54 -22.66
CA LEU A 63 -12.05 13.14 -21.60
C LEU A 63 -11.47 14.35 -20.86
N CYS A 64 -11.15 15.43 -21.58
CA CYS A 64 -10.73 16.70 -20.97
C CYS A 64 -11.82 17.27 -20.06
N SER A 65 -13.07 17.31 -20.54
CA SER A 65 -14.19 17.81 -19.72
C SER A 65 -14.43 16.95 -18.48
N ALA A 66 -14.35 15.62 -18.61
CA ALA A 66 -14.50 14.70 -17.49
C ALA A 66 -13.41 14.91 -16.43
N TYR A 67 -12.16 15.05 -16.88
CA TYR A 67 -11.04 15.33 -15.99
C TYR A 67 -11.14 16.70 -15.31
N LYS A 68 -11.52 17.74 -16.07
CA LYS A 68 -11.78 19.08 -15.51
C LYS A 68 -12.88 19.05 -14.45
N THR A 69 -13.99 18.36 -14.71
CA THR A 69 -15.08 18.22 -13.74
C THR A 69 -14.64 17.48 -12.48
N ALA A 70 -13.82 16.43 -12.61
CA ALA A 70 -13.28 15.73 -11.45
C ALA A 70 -12.40 16.66 -10.59
N LEU A 71 -11.56 17.50 -11.22
CA LEU A 71 -10.76 18.50 -10.50
C LEU A 71 -11.62 19.57 -9.82
N GLU A 72 -12.71 20.01 -10.45
CA GLU A 72 -13.68 20.93 -9.84
C GLU A 72 -14.38 20.29 -8.63
N ASN A 73 -14.69 18.99 -8.69
CA ASN A 73 -15.24 18.23 -7.57
C ASN A 73 -14.21 18.10 -6.44
N LEU A 74 -12.94 17.83 -6.76
CA LEU A 74 -11.84 17.77 -5.80
C LEU A 74 -11.64 19.12 -5.10
N LEU A 75 -11.60 20.22 -5.87
CA LEU A 75 -11.53 21.58 -5.35
C LEU A 75 -12.68 21.87 -4.37
N ALA A 76 -13.90 21.46 -4.72
CA ALA A 76 -15.07 21.66 -3.88
C ALA A 76 -15.05 20.80 -2.60
N ALA A 77 -14.53 19.58 -2.67
CA ALA A 77 -14.53 18.61 -1.58
C ALA A 77 -13.35 18.78 -0.61
N CYS A 78 -12.15 19.06 -1.14
CA CYS A 78 -10.90 19.12 -0.40
C CYS A 78 -10.41 20.55 -0.16
N GLY A 79 -10.84 21.52 -0.97
CA GLY A 79 -10.28 22.87 -0.98
C GLY A 79 -8.90 22.93 -1.67
N ASP A 80 -8.41 24.16 -1.87
CA ASP A 80 -7.15 24.43 -2.59
C ASP A 80 -6.39 25.61 -1.97
N PRO A 81 -5.73 25.40 -0.82
CA PRO A 81 -5.02 26.48 -0.12
C PRO A 81 -3.80 27.01 -0.86
N ASP A 82 -3.18 26.20 -1.72
CA ASP A 82 -1.97 26.53 -2.48
C ASP A 82 -2.26 26.97 -3.92
N GLY A 83 -3.48 26.78 -4.42
CA GLY A 83 -3.92 27.17 -5.76
C GLY A 83 -3.57 26.16 -6.85
N SER A 84 -3.05 24.98 -6.49
CA SER A 84 -2.58 23.96 -7.43
C SER A 84 -3.73 23.33 -8.23
N ILE A 85 -4.86 23.06 -7.57
CA ILE A 85 -6.03 22.47 -8.23
C ILE A 85 -6.64 23.48 -9.20
N GLN A 86 -6.80 24.74 -8.76
CA GLN A 86 -7.30 25.81 -9.61
C GLN A 86 -6.37 26.06 -10.79
N SER A 87 -5.04 26.01 -10.60
CA SER A 87 -4.07 26.14 -11.69
C SER A 87 -4.23 25.02 -12.72
N SER A 88 -4.52 23.79 -12.27
CA SER A 88 -4.77 22.64 -13.15
C SER A 88 -6.08 22.80 -13.94
N ILE A 89 -7.14 23.30 -13.30
CA ILE A 89 -8.42 23.62 -13.95
C ILE A 89 -8.26 24.73 -14.99
N ASP A 90 -7.52 25.78 -14.65
CA ASP A 90 -7.25 26.93 -15.52
C ASP A 90 -6.39 26.53 -16.71
N ALA A 91 -5.38 25.68 -16.47
CA ALA A 91 -4.56 25.11 -17.51
C ALA A 91 -5.44 24.40 -18.54
N LEU A 92 -6.32 23.48 -18.13
CA LEU A 92 -7.25 22.72 -19.00
C LEU A 92 -8.19 23.58 -19.87
N GLY A 93 -8.26 24.89 -19.64
CA GLY A 93 -8.93 25.82 -20.55
C GLY A 93 -10.41 25.47 -20.70
N ASP A 94 -10.96 25.57 -21.91
CA ASP A 94 -12.36 25.22 -22.20
C ASP A 94 -12.54 23.84 -22.85
N CYS A 95 -11.46 23.04 -22.93
CA CYS A 95 -11.45 21.71 -23.58
C CYS A 95 -11.95 21.70 -25.04
N SER A 96 -11.92 22.84 -25.74
CA SER A 96 -12.44 22.96 -27.11
C SER A 96 -11.37 22.84 -28.20
N ASP A 97 -10.09 22.99 -27.84
CA ASP A 97 -8.98 22.92 -28.78
C ASP A 97 -8.02 21.77 -28.42
N PRO A 98 -8.07 20.63 -29.13
CA PRO A 98 -7.13 19.52 -28.93
C PRO A 98 -5.68 19.91 -29.24
N ASN A 99 -5.43 21.04 -29.91
CA ASN A 99 -4.10 21.55 -30.24
C ASN A 99 -3.75 22.83 -29.47
N GLY A 100 -4.61 23.27 -28.54
CA GLY A 100 -4.43 24.49 -27.74
C GLY A 100 -3.51 24.28 -26.54
N PHE A 101 -3.08 23.03 -26.34
CA PHE A 101 -2.15 22.57 -25.33
C PHE A 101 -0.90 22.09 -26.04
N ASP A 102 0.26 22.61 -25.67
CA ASP A 102 1.47 21.83 -25.92
C ASP A 102 1.35 20.57 -25.06
N ASP A 103 1.49 19.38 -25.66
CA ASP A 103 1.42 18.09 -24.96
C ASP A 103 2.31 18.10 -23.71
N CYS A 104 3.37 18.91 -23.75
CA CYS A 104 4.28 19.11 -22.63
C CYS A 104 3.78 19.94 -21.47
N GLU A 105 2.96 20.95 -21.70
CA GLU A 105 2.35 21.70 -20.61
C GLU A 105 1.27 20.86 -19.92
N ALA A 106 0.52 20.07 -20.69
CA ALA A 106 -0.46 19.12 -20.16
C ALA A 106 0.21 18.02 -19.33
N LEU A 107 1.29 17.42 -19.84
CA LEU A 107 2.05 16.40 -19.12
C LEU A 107 2.73 16.95 -17.87
N ALA A 108 3.29 18.17 -17.92
CA ALA A 108 3.85 18.81 -16.73
C ALA A 108 2.79 19.03 -15.63
N ASN A 109 1.57 19.44 -16.01
CA ASN A 109 0.48 19.60 -15.05
C ASN A 109 0.00 18.25 -14.49
N ALA A 110 -0.06 17.20 -15.32
CA ALA A 110 -0.38 15.85 -14.86
C ALA A 110 0.67 15.31 -13.88
N THR A 111 1.96 15.55 -14.15
CA THR A 111 3.07 15.24 -13.25
C THR A 111 2.93 15.98 -11.92
N ASN A 112 2.71 17.29 -11.93
CA ASN A 112 2.53 18.08 -10.70
C ASN A 112 1.33 17.59 -9.87
N LEU A 113 0.22 17.21 -10.51
CA LEU A 113 -0.93 16.66 -9.78
C LEU A 113 -0.61 15.29 -9.17
N ALA A 114 0.03 14.41 -9.93
CA ALA A 114 0.41 13.10 -9.42
C ALA A 114 1.43 13.22 -8.27
N GLU A 115 2.34 14.19 -8.33
CA GLU A 115 3.22 14.56 -7.23
C GLU A 115 2.44 14.99 -5.98
N VAL A 116 1.41 15.83 -6.14
CA VAL A 116 0.55 16.25 -5.02
C VAL A 116 -0.17 15.05 -4.40
N ASN A 117 -0.72 14.14 -5.20
CA ASN A 117 -1.36 12.94 -4.69
C ASN A 117 -0.36 12.05 -3.94
N PHE A 118 0.84 11.85 -4.51
CA PHE A 118 1.93 11.12 -3.87
C PHE A 118 2.37 11.75 -2.54
N ASN A 119 2.54 13.07 -2.50
CA ASN A 119 2.93 13.78 -1.28
C ASN A 119 1.86 13.75 -0.19
N ASN A 120 0.59 13.49 -0.54
CA ASN A 120 -0.52 13.31 0.38
C ASN A 120 -0.87 11.82 0.58
N ALA A 121 -0.03 10.89 0.11
CA ALA A 121 -0.27 9.47 0.26
C ALA A 121 -0.25 9.04 1.73
N THR A 122 -1.08 8.05 2.03
CA THR A 122 -1.05 7.25 3.26
C THR A 122 -0.51 5.86 2.92
N ASP A 123 -0.14 5.07 3.92
CA ASP A 123 0.39 3.71 3.69
C ASP A 123 -0.55 2.86 2.80
N ASP A 124 -1.87 3.00 3.00
CA ASP A 124 -2.91 2.29 2.24
C ASP A 124 -2.95 2.62 0.73
N ASN A 125 -2.48 3.80 0.30
CA ASN A 125 -2.56 4.25 -1.11
C ASN A 125 -1.20 4.70 -1.69
N TYR A 126 -0.13 4.52 -0.92
CA TYR A 126 1.23 4.92 -1.31
C TYR A 126 1.66 4.27 -2.61
N ALA A 127 1.48 2.94 -2.76
CA ALA A 127 1.88 2.23 -3.96
C ALA A 127 1.15 2.77 -5.21
N ASP A 128 -0.15 3.02 -5.10
CA ASP A 128 -0.96 3.52 -6.22
C ASP A 128 -0.53 4.94 -6.62
N TYR A 129 -0.36 5.84 -5.66
CA TYR A 129 0.03 7.22 -5.94
C TYR A 129 1.49 7.35 -6.38
N CYS A 130 2.39 6.55 -5.84
CA CYS A 130 3.78 6.50 -6.29
C CYS A 130 3.86 6.03 -7.75
N ASN A 131 3.18 4.93 -8.09
CA ASN A 131 3.17 4.42 -9.46
C ASN A 131 2.50 5.40 -10.45
N ALA A 132 1.44 6.08 -10.03
CA ALA A 132 0.81 7.13 -10.82
C ALA A 132 1.76 8.32 -11.09
N TYR A 133 2.51 8.74 -10.07
CA TYR A 133 3.49 9.82 -10.20
C TYR A 133 4.66 9.42 -11.12
N LYS A 134 5.20 8.21 -10.92
CA LYS A 134 6.26 7.66 -11.76
C LYS A 134 5.83 7.58 -13.23
N LEU A 135 4.62 7.08 -13.51
CA LEU A 135 4.08 7.01 -14.87
C LEU A 135 3.91 8.39 -15.51
N ALA A 136 3.46 9.40 -14.74
CA ALA A 136 3.32 10.76 -15.25
C ALA A 136 4.67 11.36 -15.66
N LEU A 137 5.71 11.17 -14.84
CA LEU A 137 7.09 11.56 -15.16
C LEU A 137 7.61 10.87 -16.41
N GLU A 138 7.43 9.54 -16.54
CA GLU A 138 7.88 8.77 -17.70
C GLU A 138 7.19 9.23 -18.99
N ASN A 139 5.89 9.53 -18.95
CA ASN A 139 5.16 10.08 -20.08
C ASN A 139 5.67 11.48 -20.45
N GLN A 140 5.91 12.34 -19.46
CA GLN A 140 6.49 13.67 -19.69
C GLN A 140 7.88 13.57 -20.33
N ILE A 141 8.74 12.66 -19.87
CA ILE A 141 10.05 12.41 -20.47
C ILE A 141 9.91 11.92 -21.91
N ALA A 142 8.98 11.00 -22.17
CA ALA A 142 8.81 10.40 -23.49
C ALA A 142 8.38 11.42 -24.56
N GLU A 143 7.47 12.34 -24.22
CA GLU A 143 6.92 13.30 -25.17
C GLU A 143 7.74 14.60 -25.25
N CYS A 144 8.25 15.08 -24.10
CA CYS A 144 8.89 16.40 -23.97
C CYS A 144 10.41 16.36 -23.96
N GLY A 145 10.96 15.17 -23.70
CA GLY A 145 12.38 14.98 -23.48
C GLY A 145 12.84 15.48 -22.11
N ASP A 146 13.97 14.92 -21.68
CA ASP A 146 14.62 15.24 -20.41
C ASP A 146 16.14 15.34 -20.62
N ASN A 147 16.55 16.41 -21.29
CA ASN A 147 17.96 16.57 -21.72
C ASN A 147 18.92 16.83 -20.56
N ASP A 148 18.44 17.35 -19.43
CA ASP A 148 19.23 17.56 -18.23
C ASP A 148 19.15 16.39 -17.23
N GLY A 149 18.27 15.41 -17.48
CA GLY A 149 18.10 14.21 -16.67
C GLY A 149 17.38 14.47 -15.35
N SER A 150 16.76 15.63 -15.19
CA SER A 150 16.15 16.04 -13.92
C SER A 150 14.90 15.23 -13.61
N LEU A 151 14.07 14.90 -14.61
CA LEU A 151 12.88 14.09 -14.42
C LEU A 151 13.25 12.61 -14.23
N GLN A 152 14.21 12.10 -15.00
CA GLN A 152 14.71 10.74 -14.87
C GLN A 152 15.32 10.51 -13.48
N ALA A 153 16.00 11.50 -12.91
CA ALA A 153 16.53 11.40 -11.56
C ALA A 153 15.41 11.22 -10.51
N ILE A 154 14.26 11.87 -10.69
CA ILE A 154 13.09 11.70 -9.80
C ILE A 154 12.51 10.29 -9.97
N VAL A 155 12.38 9.80 -11.21
CA VAL A 155 11.93 8.43 -11.49
C VAL A 155 12.85 7.40 -10.84
N ASP A 156 14.16 7.61 -10.91
CA ASP A 156 15.16 6.72 -10.30
C ASP A 156 15.08 6.76 -8.77
N ASP A 157 14.89 7.94 -8.16
CA ASP A 157 14.76 8.13 -6.71
C ASP A 157 13.45 7.52 -6.15
N LEU A 158 12.36 7.47 -6.94
CA LEU A 158 11.09 6.84 -6.56
C LEU A 158 11.18 5.31 -6.41
N GLY A 159 12.16 4.67 -7.07
CA GLY A 159 12.37 3.22 -6.96
C GLY A 159 11.19 2.37 -7.43
N GLU A 160 10.90 1.26 -6.73
CA GLU A 160 9.89 0.26 -7.10
C GLU A 160 8.45 0.60 -6.64
N CYS A 161 8.24 1.75 -5.98
CA CYS A 161 6.91 2.18 -5.51
C CYS A 161 6.15 1.11 -4.69
N VAL A 162 6.89 0.36 -3.88
CA VAL A 162 6.34 -0.62 -2.94
C VAL A 162 6.17 0.04 -1.57
N VAL A 163 5.09 -0.29 -0.87
CA VAL A 163 4.95 0.10 0.53
C VAL A 163 5.96 -0.74 1.32
N ASN A 164 7.06 -0.12 1.74
CA ASN A 164 7.85 -0.69 2.83
C ASN A 164 7.04 -0.43 4.09
N VAL A 165 6.12 -1.35 4.40
CA VAL A 165 5.29 -1.24 5.59
C VAL A 165 6.20 -1.48 6.79
N GLU A 166 6.77 -0.42 7.36
CA GLU A 166 7.12 -0.47 8.79
C GLU A 166 5.80 -0.44 9.57
N ASN A 167 5.15 -1.59 9.60
CA ASN A 167 3.90 -1.78 10.32
C ASN A 167 4.25 -2.11 11.77
N PRO A 168 3.88 -1.27 12.76
CA PRO A 168 4.26 -1.46 14.16
C PRO A 168 3.67 -2.72 14.81
N ASP A 169 2.74 -3.41 14.13
CA ASP A 169 2.14 -4.67 14.57
C ASP A 169 2.69 -5.90 13.81
N GLN A 170 3.62 -5.72 12.86
CA GLN A 170 4.29 -6.83 12.21
C GLN A 170 5.42 -7.38 13.07
N GLU A 171 5.55 -8.70 13.05
CA GLU A 171 6.60 -9.42 13.75
C GLU A 171 7.10 -10.57 12.87
N LEU A 172 8.39 -10.52 12.54
CA LEU A 172 9.14 -11.65 12.03
C LEU A 172 10.34 -11.83 12.95
N SER A 173 10.29 -12.86 13.79
CA SER A 173 11.28 -13.06 14.85
C SER A 173 11.52 -14.54 15.10
N LEU A 174 12.66 -14.87 15.70
CA LEU A 174 12.99 -16.21 16.17
C LEU A 174 14.04 -16.17 17.28
N PHE A 175 14.27 -17.33 17.90
CA PHE A 175 15.45 -17.56 18.74
C PHE A 175 16.43 -18.51 18.06
N ALA A 176 17.66 -18.05 17.80
CA ALA A 176 18.78 -18.89 17.39
C ALA A 176 19.51 -19.39 18.63
N GLY A 177 19.21 -20.62 19.06
CA GLY A 177 19.63 -21.13 20.36
C GLY A 177 19.00 -20.32 21.50
N THR A 178 19.76 -19.41 22.11
CA THR A 178 19.27 -18.49 23.15
C THR A 178 19.29 -17.02 22.72
N ALA A 179 19.78 -16.72 21.52
CA ALA A 179 19.84 -15.36 21.01
C ALA A 179 18.50 -15.02 20.33
N PRO A 180 17.75 -14.00 20.79
CA PRO A 180 16.63 -13.48 20.03
C PRO A 180 17.15 -12.79 18.77
N ILE A 181 16.41 -12.94 17.69
CA ILE A 181 16.63 -12.26 16.41
C ILE A 181 15.28 -11.72 15.98
N ASP A 182 15.23 -10.41 15.80
CA ASP A 182 14.11 -9.70 15.23
C ASP A 182 14.55 -9.23 13.84
N PHE A 183 13.69 -9.39 12.84
CA PHE A 183 13.92 -8.92 11.47
C PHE A 183 13.06 -7.68 11.28
N GLU A 184 13.65 -6.49 11.43
CA GLU A 184 12.89 -5.23 11.41
C GLU A 184 12.55 -4.75 9.99
N ASP A 185 13.41 -5.04 9.01
CA ASP A 185 13.16 -4.69 7.61
C ASP A 185 12.56 -5.89 6.89
N ILE A 186 11.24 -5.87 6.71
CA ILE A 186 10.45 -6.94 6.10
C ILE A 186 9.97 -6.48 4.72
N SER A 187 10.37 -7.22 3.69
CA SER A 187 9.90 -7.06 2.32
C SER A 187 9.04 -8.24 1.92
N VAL A 188 7.83 -7.95 1.41
CA VAL A 188 6.92 -8.98 0.89
C VAL A 188 6.56 -8.66 -0.56
N ALA A 189 6.66 -9.66 -1.43
CA ALA A 189 6.28 -9.55 -2.84
C ALA A 189 5.34 -10.69 -3.23
N VAL A 190 4.29 -10.38 -3.98
CA VAL A 190 3.37 -11.38 -4.53
C VAL A 190 3.65 -11.57 -6.02
N GLU A 191 4.28 -12.69 -6.36
CA GLU A 191 4.68 -12.99 -7.74
C GLU A 191 4.34 -14.43 -8.10
N ASN A 192 3.76 -14.64 -9.29
CA ASN A 192 3.46 -15.97 -9.82
C ASN A 192 2.60 -16.85 -8.87
N GLY A 193 1.74 -16.24 -8.05
CA GLY A 193 0.91 -16.96 -7.07
C GLY A 193 1.63 -17.38 -5.80
N MET A 194 2.81 -16.82 -5.52
CA MET A 194 3.59 -17.03 -4.30
C MET A 194 3.76 -15.69 -3.57
N VAL A 195 3.55 -15.72 -2.25
CA VAL A 195 3.96 -14.69 -1.30
C VAL A 195 5.42 -14.96 -0.95
N LYS A 196 6.33 -14.09 -1.37
CA LYS A 196 7.76 -14.17 -1.08
C LYS A 196 8.08 -13.21 0.05
N VAL A 197 8.65 -13.73 1.14
CA VAL A 197 8.97 -12.95 2.33
C VAL A 197 10.47 -12.91 2.51
N THR A 198 11.02 -11.71 2.63
CA THR A 198 12.40 -11.47 3.05
C THR A 198 12.39 -10.61 4.30
N GLY A 199 13.13 -11.02 5.34
CA GLY A 199 13.36 -10.22 6.53
C GLY A 199 14.84 -9.97 6.76
N VAL A 200 15.22 -8.79 7.21
CA VAL A 200 16.61 -8.40 7.53
C VAL A 200 16.67 -7.78 8.92
N ASP A 201 17.66 -8.21 9.71
CA ASP A 201 18.02 -7.58 10.98
C ASP A 201 18.87 -6.34 10.68
N THR A 202 18.36 -5.18 11.09
CA THR A 202 18.95 -3.86 10.82
C THR A 202 19.92 -3.40 11.90
N SER A 203 20.14 -4.22 12.93
CA SER A 203 21.07 -3.93 14.02
C SER A 203 22.49 -3.64 13.49
N PRO A 204 23.21 -2.66 14.05
CA PRO A 204 24.53 -2.28 13.55
C PRO A 204 25.52 -3.45 13.47
N GLY A 205 25.93 -3.78 12.24
CA GLY A 205 26.87 -4.88 11.97
C GLY A 205 26.24 -6.26 11.89
N SER A 206 24.91 -6.36 11.95
CA SER A 206 24.19 -7.58 11.61
C SER A 206 24.24 -7.82 10.11
N VAL A 207 24.21 -9.09 9.74
CA VAL A 207 24.10 -9.59 8.37
C VAL A 207 23.00 -10.63 8.27
N TYR A 208 22.11 -10.65 9.27
CA TYR A 208 21.14 -11.71 9.43
C TYR A 208 19.95 -11.45 8.51
N SER A 209 19.53 -12.48 7.79
CA SER A 209 18.34 -12.42 6.96
C SER A 209 17.60 -13.75 6.96
N ILE A 210 16.30 -13.67 6.69
CA ILE A 210 15.41 -14.82 6.57
C ILE A 210 14.66 -14.70 5.25
N TYR A 211 14.44 -15.83 4.58
CA TYR A 211 13.67 -15.93 3.36
C TYR A 211 12.78 -17.16 3.37
N PHE A 212 11.56 -17.02 2.86
CA PHE A 212 10.69 -18.15 2.56
C PHE A 212 9.57 -17.73 1.60
N GLU A 213 8.90 -18.72 1.03
CA GLU A 213 7.75 -18.52 0.15
C GLU A 213 6.53 -19.30 0.64
N VAL A 214 5.34 -18.73 0.44
CA VAL A 214 4.04 -19.37 0.73
C VAL A 214 3.12 -19.23 -0.48
N PRO A 215 2.45 -20.27 -0.97
CA PRO A 215 1.44 -20.11 -2.01
C PRO A 215 0.29 -19.20 -1.53
N VAL A 216 -0.19 -18.27 -2.37
CA VAL A 216 -1.28 -17.35 -1.99
C VAL A 216 -2.54 -18.11 -1.56
N ASP A 217 -3.28 -17.57 -0.59
CA ASP A 217 -4.55 -18.12 -0.09
C ASP A 217 -4.44 -19.57 0.44
N THR A 218 -3.26 -19.96 0.93
CA THR A 218 -3.03 -21.30 1.50
C THR A 218 -2.59 -21.28 2.96
N THR A 219 -3.17 -22.18 3.76
CA THR A 219 -2.83 -22.39 5.17
C THR A 219 -2.49 -23.86 5.41
N GLY A 220 -1.73 -24.14 6.46
CA GLY A 220 -1.34 -25.50 6.83
C GLY A 220 0.13 -25.64 7.22
N GLU A 221 0.50 -26.89 7.50
CA GLU A 221 1.83 -27.26 7.95
C GLU A 221 2.82 -27.42 6.79
N GLY A 222 4.08 -27.11 7.03
CA GLY A 222 5.19 -27.40 6.11
C GLY A 222 5.25 -26.52 4.86
N LEU A 223 4.40 -25.50 4.73
CA LEU A 223 4.29 -24.69 3.51
C LEU A 223 5.57 -23.92 3.18
N ILE A 224 6.38 -23.58 4.19
CA ILE A 224 7.63 -22.82 3.99
C ILE A 224 8.87 -23.71 3.96
N ASN A 225 8.74 -24.99 4.28
CA ASN A 225 9.89 -25.86 4.57
C ASN A 225 10.83 -26.03 3.36
N ASP A 226 10.29 -26.03 2.13
CA ASP A 226 11.10 -26.26 0.93
C ASP A 226 11.87 -25.01 0.48
N THR A 227 11.44 -23.83 0.93
CA THR A 227 11.98 -22.52 0.49
C THR A 227 12.66 -21.75 1.61
N PHE A 228 12.56 -22.23 2.85
CA PHE A 228 13.13 -21.57 4.02
C PHE A 228 14.66 -21.47 3.93
N GLU A 229 15.16 -20.25 4.08
CA GLU A 229 16.57 -19.94 4.17
C GLU A 229 16.80 -18.96 5.33
N LEU A 230 17.79 -19.26 6.18
CA LEU A 230 18.21 -18.37 7.27
C LEU A 230 19.70 -18.08 7.12
N THR A 231 20.04 -16.83 6.85
CA THR A 231 21.42 -16.36 6.81
C THR A 231 21.80 -15.76 8.15
N LEU A 232 22.84 -16.30 8.77
CA LEU A 232 23.50 -15.72 9.94
C LEU A 232 24.99 -15.47 9.62
N THR A 233 25.89 -16.24 10.24
CA THR A 233 27.31 -16.32 9.83
C THR A 233 27.52 -17.22 8.61
N SER A 234 26.52 -18.04 8.29
CA SER A 234 26.41 -18.90 7.13
C SER A 234 24.93 -19.02 6.76
N VAL A 235 24.66 -19.59 5.59
CA VAL A 235 23.29 -19.91 5.18
C VAL A 235 22.88 -21.26 5.77
N PHE A 236 21.70 -21.31 6.37
CA PHE A 236 21.09 -22.48 6.98
C PHE A 236 19.78 -22.84 6.29
N TYR A 237 19.54 -24.14 6.13
CA TYR A 237 18.34 -24.71 5.56
C TYR A 237 17.69 -25.69 6.54
N PRO A 238 16.38 -26.00 6.44
CA PRO A 238 15.73 -27.03 7.22
C PRO A 238 16.52 -28.35 7.25
N SER A 239 16.72 -28.91 8.46
CA SER A 239 17.54 -30.11 8.64
C SER A 239 16.82 -31.38 8.17
N GLU A 240 17.58 -32.31 7.58
CA GLU A 240 17.10 -33.64 7.18
C GLU A 240 17.33 -34.72 8.27
N LEU A 241 17.68 -34.33 9.50
CA LEU A 241 18.02 -35.26 10.59
C LEU A 241 16.86 -36.18 11.02
N GLY A 242 15.62 -35.79 10.72
CA GLY A 242 14.43 -36.55 11.09
C GLY A 242 13.93 -36.25 12.52
N PRO A 243 12.80 -36.86 12.91
CA PRO A 243 12.21 -36.63 14.22
C PRO A 243 13.16 -37.01 15.37
N PRO A 244 13.22 -36.23 16.46
CA PRO A 244 12.36 -35.09 16.82
C PRO A 244 12.92 -33.72 16.40
N PHE A 245 13.91 -33.67 15.51
CA PHE A 245 14.66 -32.45 15.18
C PHE A 245 14.15 -31.74 13.92
N ASP A 246 13.07 -32.27 13.33
CA ASP A 246 12.49 -31.73 12.10
C ASP A 246 12.19 -30.25 12.24
N PHE A 247 12.55 -29.50 11.20
CA PHE A 247 12.02 -28.17 11.00
C PHE A 247 10.53 -28.27 10.68
N VAL A 248 9.72 -27.59 11.49
CA VAL A 248 8.28 -27.54 11.36
C VAL A 248 7.84 -26.10 11.16
N SER A 249 6.81 -25.93 10.33
CA SER A 249 6.15 -24.66 10.11
C SER A 249 4.65 -24.87 10.05
N ASN A 250 3.89 -23.84 10.39
CA ASN A 250 2.43 -23.83 10.26
C ASN A 250 1.95 -22.42 9.97
N ILE A 251 1.29 -22.24 8.82
CA ILE A 251 0.64 -21.00 8.42
C ILE A 251 -0.84 -21.09 8.81
N THR A 252 -1.28 -20.15 9.65
CA THR A 252 -2.64 -20.10 10.18
C THR A 252 -3.53 -19.06 9.49
N VAL A 253 -2.94 -18.02 8.93
CA VAL A 253 -3.63 -16.98 8.13
C VAL A 253 -2.76 -16.69 6.93
N ASN A 254 -3.37 -16.58 5.75
CA ASN A 254 -2.73 -16.23 4.48
C ASN A 254 -3.82 -15.71 3.55
N GLU A 255 -4.54 -14.68 3.97
CA GLU A 255 -5.69 -14.15 3.25
C GLU A 255 -5.83 -12.65 3.54
N ALA A 256 -6.47 -11.93 2.61
CA ALA A 256 -6.73 -10.49 2.74
C ALA A 256 -5.47 -9.67 3.08
N GLY A 257 -4.32 -10.04 2.49
CA GLY A 257 -3.04 -9.37 2.72
C GLY A 257 -2.44 -9.59 4.10
N ASN A 258 -2.80 -10.67 4.80
CA ASN A 258 -2.23 -11.03 6.10
C ASN A 258 -1.63 -12.43 6.06
N LEU A 259 -0.40 -12.57 6.54
CA LEU A 259 0.27 -13.86 6.71
C LEU A 259 0.65 -14.04 8.18
N VAL A 260 0.03 -15.01 8.83
CA VAL A 260 0.30 -15.37 10.23
C VAL A 260 0.70 -16.83 10.30
N GLY A 261 1.78 -17.11 11.00
CA GLY A 261 2.29 -18.47 11.15
C GLY A 261 3.35 -18.58 12.22
N SER A 262 3.89 -19.80 12.32
CA SER A 262 4.98 -20.12 13.24
C SER A 262 5.92 -21.12 12.61
N PHE A 263 7.16 -21.14 13.09
CA PHE A 263 8.17 -22.09 12.65
C PHE A 263 9.21 -22.39 13.75
N GLY A 264 9.95 -23.47 13.58
CA GLY A 264 11.03 -23.84 14.49
C GLY A 264 11.55 -25.26 14.21
N GLY A 265 12.62 -25.64 14.88
CA GLY A 265 13.27 -26.94 14.72
C GLY A 265 14.77 -26.78 14.47
N VAL A 266 15.40 -27.78 13.85
CA VAL A 266 16.83 -27.73 13.53
C VAL A 266 17.02 -27.30 12.08
N VAL A 267 17.96 -26.38 11.87
CA VAL A 267 18.47 -25.98 10.57
C VAL A 267 19.95 -26.32 10.46
N THR A 268 20.42 -26.65 9.27
CA THR A 268 21.78 -27.14 9.00
C THR A 268 22.42 -26.29 7.90
N ASN A 269 23.70 -25.95 8.05
CA ASN A 269 24.46 -25.25 7.02
C ASN A 269 25.28 -26.22 6.13
N ALA A 270 25.90 -25.70 5.08
CA ALA A 270 26.70 -26.49 4.13
C ALA A 270 27.92 -27.21 4.76
N ASP A 271 28.42 -26.73 5.90
CA ASP A 271 29.52 -27.34 6.64
C ASP A 271 29.04 -28.49 7.57
N GLY A 272 27.73 -28.77 7.59
CA GLY A 272 27.09 -29.74 8.48
C GLY A 272 26.95 -29.26 9.92
N GLY A 273 27.00 -27.95 10.14
CA GLY A 273 26.73 -27.32 11.42
C GLY A 273 25.22 -27.19 11.64
N ASP A 274 24.75 -27.74 12.76
CA ASP A 274 23.34 -27.68 13.16
C ASP A 274 23.08 -26.52 14.13
N LEU A 275 21.95 -25.86 13.94
CA LEU A 275 21.44 -24.80 14.79
C LEU A 275 19.98 -25.07 15.13
N SER A 276 19.64 -25.05 16.42
CA SER A 276 18.24 -25.09 16.85
C SER A 276 17.67 -23.68 16.79
N ILE A 277 16.53 -23.55 16.13
CA ILE A 277 15.69 -22.34 16.15
C ILE A 277 14.36 -22.63 16.82
N THR A 278 13.88 -21.68 17.62
CA THR A 278 12.62 -21.84 18.38
C THR A 278 11.81 -20.56 18.38
N SER A 279 10.51 -20.69 18.63
CA SER A 279 9.59 -19.55 18.75
C SER A 279 9.63 -18.65 17.51
N GLY A 280 9.75 -19.23 16.32
CA GLY A 280 9.63 -18.48 15.08
C GLY A 280 8.22 -17.93 14.95
N VAL A 281 8.09 -16.61 14.83
CA VAL A 281 6.83 -15.90 14.65
C VAL A 281 6.80 -15.33 13.24
N ILE A 282 5.67 -15.52 12.56
CA ILE A 282 5.33 -14.82 11.33
C ILE A 282 4.03 -14.09 11.62
N ASN A 283 4.05 -12.77 11.57
CA ASN A 283 2.87 -11.92 11.63
C ASN A 283 3.15 -10.73 10.72
N ILE A 284 2.82 -10.85 9.44
CA ILE A 284 3.14 -9.85 8.42
C ILE A 284 1.90 -9.48 7.61
N THR A 285 1.88 -8.27 7.05
CA THR A 285 0.87 -7.79 6.11
C THR A 285 1.51 -7.54 4.74
N TYR A 286 0.81 -7.87 3.65
CA TYR A 286 1.34 -7.87 2.29
C TYR A 286 0.26 -7.62 1.22
#